data_AF-A0A838Q473-F1
#
_entry.id   AF-A0A838Q473-F1
#
_cell.length_a   1.000
_cell.length_b   1.000
_cell.length_c   1.000
_cell.angle_alpha   90.00
_cell.angle_beta   90.00
_cell.angle_gamma   90.00
#
_symmetry.space_group_name_H-M   'P 1'
#
loop_
_entity.id
_entity.type
_entity.pdbx_description
1 polymer ?
#
loop_
_entity_poly.entity_id
_entity_poly.type
_entity_poly.pdbx_seq_one_letter_code
_entity_poly.pdbx_strand_id
1 'polypeptide(L)'
;MTPIKDYALIGNCETAALINPNGGIDWLCLPAFDAAPVFCRLLDDEKGGDFAIHPVEPFEVTRQYVDDSAIFETRFSTKTGVVRLTDFFVIARKKNARFYDFTSLHETSKLVRLVEWESGAPMEMEMKVRARPDYARKPA
;
A
#
# COMPACT_ATOMS: atom_id res chain seq x y z
N MET A 1 -5.81 -6.42 15.67
CA MET A 1 -4.43 -6.54 15.19
C MET A 1 -4.28 -7.69 14.21
N THR A 2 -3.75 -7.43 13.02
CA THR A 2 -3.48 -8.42 11.97
C THR A 2 -2.18 -9.16 12.29
N PRO A 3 -2.10 -10.49 12.14
CA PRO A 3 -0.85 -11.23 12.31
C PRO A 3 0.24 -10.77 11.32
N ILE A 4 1.50 -10.70 11.77
CA ILE A 4 2.60 -10.18 10.93
C ILE A 4 2.78 -10.95 9.62
N LYS A 5 2.53 -12.26 9.65
CA LYS A 5 2.63 -13.16 8.48
C LYS A 5 1.61 -12.88 7.39
N ASP A 6 0.53 -12.15 7.71
CA ASP A 6 -0.55 -11.86 6.77
C ASP A 6 -0.33 -10.51 6.05
N TYR A 7 0.75 -9.80 6.36
CA TYR A 7 1.13 -8.59 5.65
C TYR A 7 1.91 -8.89 4.37
N ALA A 8 1.68 -8.07 3.35
CA ALA A 8 2.54 -7.99 2.19
C ALA A 8 3.47 -6.79 2.31
N LEU A 9 4.70 -6.93 1.82
CA LEU A 9 5.72 -5.88 1.78
C LEU A 9 5.89 -5.39 0.34
N ILE A 10 5.78 -4.08 0.12
CA ILE A 10 6.19 -3.43 -1.13
C ILE A 10 7.23 -2.36 -0.83
N GLY A 11 8.15 -2.09 -1.75
CA GLY A 11 9.20 -1.09 -1.53
C GLY A 11 9.91 -0.68 -2.81
N ASN A 12 10.77 0.32 -2.71
CA ASN A 12 11.53 0.90 -3.83
C ASN A 12 13.03 1.06 -3.52
N CYS A 13 13.56 0.27 -2.59
CA CYS A 13 14.92 0.36 -2.05
C CYS A 13 15.22 1.60 -1.18
N GLU A 14 14.32 2.58 -1.09
CA GLU A 14 14.44 3.74 -0.19
C GLU A 14 13.49 3.60 1.02
N THR A 15 12.29 3.07 0.78
CA THR A 15 11.28 2.80 1.80
C THR A 15 10.50 1.53 1.49
N ALA A 16 9.64 1.11 2.43
CA ALA A 16 8.64 0.09 2.23
C ALA A 16 7.34 0.36 3.00
N ALA A 17 6.28 -0.24 2.50
CA ALA A 17 4.95 -0.26 3.12
C ALA A 17 4.55 -1.69 3.47
N LEU A 18 3.83 -1.86 4.58
CA LEU A 18 3.17 -3.11 4.94
C LEU A 18 1.66 -3.02 4.69
N ILE A 19 1.17 -3.90 3.81
CA ILE A 19 -0.21 -3.97 3.37
C ILE A 19 -0.93 -5.11 4.10
N ASN A 20 -1.98 -4.78 4.85
CA ASN A 20 -2.84 -5.75 5.53
C ASN A 20 -3.80 -6.44 4.55
N PRO A 21 -4.43 -7.58 4.93
CA PRO A 21 -5.36 -8.33 4.09
C PRO A 21 -6.58 -7.55 3.58
N ASN A 22 -6.98 -6.48 4.25
CA ASN A 22 -8.20 -5.73 3.94
C ASN A 22 -7.92 -4.49 3.07
N GLY A 23 -6.79 -4.45 2.36
CA GLY A 23 -6.44 -3.34 1.47
C GLY A 23 -5.96 -2.08 2.21
N GLY A 24 -5.49 -2.20 3.44
CA GLY A 24 -4.91 -1.09 4.17
C GLY A 24 -3.39 -1.14 4.27
N ILE A 25 -2.75 0.02 4.27
CA ILE A 25 -1.34 0.19 4.61
C ILE A 25 -1.27 0.61 6.07
N ASP A 26 -0.70 -0.27 6.90
CA ASP A 26 -0.63 -0.09 8.35
C ASP A 26 0.73 0.43 8.83
N TRP A 27 1.74 0.32 7.98
CA TRP A 27 3.09 0.80 8.25
C TRP A 27 3.67 1.43 7.00
N LEU A 28 4.22 2.63 7.14
CA LEU A 28 4.97 3.32 6.08
C LEU A 28 5.82 4.43 6.69
N CYS A 29 7.13 4.39 6.44
CA CYS A 29 8.04 5.51 6.68
C CYS A 29 8.26 6.29 5.39
N LEU A 30 8.31 7.63 5.46
CA LEU A 30 8.66 8.44 4.28
C LEU A 30 9.65 9.56 4.69
N PRO A 31 10.63 9.89 3.83
CA PRO A 31 10.88 9.31 2.51
C PRO A 31 11.64 7.96 2.57
N ALA A 32 12.28 7.64 3.70
CA ALA A 32 13.18 6.50 3.84
C ALA A 32 12.76 5.52 4.95
N PHE A 33 13.33 4.31 4.95
CA PHE A 33 13.06 3.25 5.93
C PHE A 33 13.22 3.67 7.39
N ASP A 34 14.23 4.49 7.68
CA ASP A 34 14.59 4.97 9.01
C ASP A 34 13.99 6.35 9.34
N ALA A 35 13.18 6.90 8.43
CA ALA A 35 12.45 8.13 8.68
C ALA A 35 11.27 7.92 9.64
N ALA A 36 10.70 9.03 10.12
CA ALA A 36 9.51 8.97 10.94
C ALA A 36 8.35 8.30 10.16
N PRO A 37 7.62 7.37 10.79
CA PRO A 37 6.48 6.72 10.14
C PRO A 37 5.32 7.69 9.94
N VAL A 38 4.71 7.63 8.76
CA VAL A 38 3.45 8.32 8.43
C VAL A 38 2.24 7.49 8.88
N PHE A 39 2.39 6.16 8.89
CA PHE A 39 1.41 5.19 9.38
C PHE A 39 2.10 4.21 10.35
N CYS A 40 1.46 3.95 11.49
CA CYS A 40 1.95 3.11 12.59
C CYS A 40 0.88 2.17 13.14
N ARG A 41 -0.20 1.88 12.39
CA ARG A 41 -1.29 1.01 12.87
C ARG A 41 -0.79 -0.36 13.31
N LEU A 42 0.33 -0.83 12.72
CA LEU A 42 1.00 -2.06 13.14
C LEU A 42 1.43 -2.04 14.62
N LEU A 43 1.75 -0.88 15.19
CA LEU A 43 2.15 -0.74 16.60
C LEU A 43 0.96 -0.35 17.50
N ASP A 44 -0.01 0.38 16.94
CA ASP A 44 -1.15 0.92 17.67
C ASP A 44 -2.37 1.02 16.75
N ASP A 45 -3.29 0.06 16.90
CA ASP A 45 -4.49 -0.08 16.06
C ASP A 45 -5.40 1.17 16.07
N GLU A 46 -5.36 1.96 17.16
CA GLU A 46 -6.24 3.11 17.35
C GLU A 46 -5.60 4.42 16.89
N LYS A 47 -4.36 4.69 17.33
CA LYS A 47 -3.71 5.99 17.15
C LYS A 47 -2.68 6.00 16.03
N GLY A 48 -2.18 4.83 15.61
CA GLY A 48 -1.06 4.71 14.68
C GLY A 48 -1.36 5.17 13.26
N GLY A 49 -2.63 5.17 12.86
CA GLY A 49 -3.03 5.66 11.52
C GLY A 49 -2.64 4.73 10.38
N ASP A 50 -3.36 4.86 9.26
CA ASP A 50 -3.34 3.94 8.13
C ASP A 50 -3.86 4.60 6.84
N PHE A 51 -3.70 3.89 5.73
CA PHE A 51 -4.35 4.20 4.46
C PHE A 51 -5.13 2.98 3.97
N ALA A 52 -6.46 2.98 4.06
CA ALA A 52 -7.33 1.87 3.65
C ALA A 52 -8.11 2.19 2.38
N ILE A 53 -8.21 1.20 1.49
CA ILE A 53 -9.11 1.18 0.32
C ILE A 53 -9.74 -0.22 0.24
N HIS A 54 -11.06 -0.31 0.29
CA HIS A 54 -11.80 -1.57 0.15
C HIS A 54 -13.28 -1.33 -0.20
N PRO A 55 -14.02 -2.34 -0.66
CA PRO A 55 -15.48 -2.24 -0.79
C PRO A 55 -16.16 -2.00 0.56
N VAL A 56 -17.31 -1.31 0.55
CA VAL A 56 -18.14 -1.11 1.75
C VAL A 56 -18.88 -2.38 2.15
N GLU A 57 -19.27 -3.18 1.16
CA GLU A 57 -19.99 -4.44 1.37
C GLU A 57 -19.05 -5.59 1.80
N PRO A 58 -19.57 -6.67 2.40
CA PRO A 58 -18.77 -7.84 2.74
C PRO A 58 -18.07 -8.43 1.52
N PHE A 59 -16.79 -8.77 1.69
CA PHE A 59 -15.93 -9.25 0.61
C PHE A 59 -15.09 -10.45 1.05
N GLU A 60 -14.73 -11.28 0.08
CA GLU A 60 -13.65 -12.25 0.17
C GLU A 60 -12.40 -11.67 -0.49
N VAL A 61 -11.22 -12.09 -0.02
CA VAL A 61 -9.95 -11.55 -0.47
C VAL A 61 -9.07 -12.63 -1.07
N THR A 62 -8.51 -12.36 -2.24
CA THR A 62 -7.36 -13.08 -2.80
C THR A 62 -6.23 -12.09 -3.06
N ARG A 63 -4.97 -12.53 -2.89
CA ARG A 63 -3.82 -11.64 -2.91
C ARG A 63 -2.62 -12.31 -3.55
N GLN A 64 -1.83 -11.54 -4.28
CA GLN A 64 -0.64 -12.04 -4.94
C GLN A 64 0.34 -10.91 -5.27
N TYR A 65 1.61 -11.25 -5.38
CA TYR A 65 2.56 -10.42 -6.11
C TYR A 65 2.37 -10.66 -7.61
N VAL A 66 2.53 -9.60 -8.41
CA VAL A 66 2.49 -9.72 -9.87
C VAL A 66 3.84 -10.22 -10.34
N ASP A 67 3.88 -11.43 -10.88
CA ASP A 67 5.08 -12.11 -11.36
C ASP A 67 6.22 -12.02 -10.31
N ASP A 68 7.47 -11.81 -10.76
CA ASP A 68 8.64 -11.61 -9.90
C ASP A 68 8.87 -10.12 -9.58
N SER A 69 7.82 -9.39 -9.18
CA SER A 69 7.90 -7.95 -8.91
C SER A 69 7.43 -7.54 -7.51
N ALA A 70 7.79 -6.32 -7.10
CA ALA A 70 7.30 -5.69 -5.87
C ALA A 70 5.94 -4.98 -6.06
N ILE A 71 5.17 -5.38 -7.06
CA ILE A 71 3.79 -4.92 -7.30
C ILE A 71 2.86 -5.92 -6.65
N PHE A 72 1.93 -5.43 -5.82
CA PHE A 72 1.06 -6.28 -5.03
C PHE A 72 -0.41 -6.05 -5.35
N GLU A 73 -1.14 -7.12 -5.62
CA GLU A 73 -2.56 -7.10 -5.92
C GLU A 73 -3.37 -7.65 -4.75
N THR A 74 -4.40 -6.90 -4.36
CA THR A 74 -5.48 -7.36 -3.47
C THR A 74 -6.77 -7.34 -4.27
N ARG A 75 -7.37 -8.50 -4.47
CA ARG A 75 -8.62 -8.68 -5.19
C ARG A 75 -9.75 -8.92 -4.20
N PHE A 76 -10.76 -8.07 -4.26
CA PHE A 76 -11.97 -8.14 -3.45
C PHE A 76 -13.10 -8.73 -4.28
N SER A 77 -13.64 -9.86 -3.84
CA SER A 77 -14.82 -10.48 -4.43
C SER A 77 -16.02 -10.23 -3.53
N THR A 78 -17.05 -9.58 -4.05
CA THR A 78 -18.27 -9.27 -3.32
C THR A 78 -19.46 -9.97 -3.94
N LYS A 79 -20.66 -9.76 -3.38
CA LYS A 79 -21.91 -10.20 -4.03
C LYS A 79 -22.24 -9.41 -5.31
N THR A 80 -21.71 -8.19 -5.43
CA THR A 80 -22.04 -7.25 -6.51
C THR A 80 -21.04 -7.31 -7.66
N GLY A 81 -19.76 -7.56 -7.38
CA GLY A 81 -18.72 -7.63 -8.39
C GLY A 81 -17.34 -7.95 -7.85
N VAL A 82 -16.33 -7.66 -8.67
CA VAL A 82 -14.93 -7.85 -8.32
C VAL A 82 -14.13 -6.58 -8.60
N VAL A 83 -13.33 -6.19 -7.62
CA VAL A 83 -12.42 -5.04 -7.71
C VAL A 83 -11.00 -5.49 -7.39
N ARG A 84 -10.03 -4.99 -8.15
CA ARG A 84 -8.60 -5.18 -7.90
C ARG A 84 -8.00 -3.87 -7.40
N LEU A 85 -7.25 -3.98 -6.31
CA LEU A 85 -6.40 -2.92 -5.76
C LEU A 85 -4.94 -3.30 -5.99
N THR A 86 -4.23 -2.49 -6.77
CA THR A 86 -2.81 -2.71 -7.09
C THR A 86 -1.96 -1.66 -6.39
N ASP A 87 -1.06 -2.10 -5.52
CA ASP A 87 -0.19 -1.28 -4.69
C ASP A 87 1.27 -1.44 -5.12
N PHE A 88 1.96 -0.33 -5.41
CA PHE A 88 3.38 -0.34 -5.75
C PHE A 88 4.04 1.02 -5.53
N PHE A 89 5.37 1.04 -5.42
CA PHE A 89 6.14 2.27 -5.47
C PHE A 89 6.65 2.56 -6.87
N VAL A 90 6.69 3.85 -7.24
CA VAL A 90 7.27 4.29 -8.50
C VAL A 90 8.79 4.39 -8.36
N ILE A 91 9.49 3.73 -9.27
CA ILE A 91 10.92 3.95 -9.50
C ILE A 91 11.03 4.72 -10.81
N ALA A 92 11.65 5.90 -10.76
CA ALA A 92 11.80 6.74 -11.93
C ALA A 92 13.23 6.67 -12.48
N ARG A 93 13.43 6.96 -13.76
CA ARG A 93 14.77 7.01 -14.36
C ARG A 93 15.38 8.39 -14.18
N LYS A 94 16.69 8.48 -13.92
CA LYS A 94 17.39 9.77 -13.87
C LYS A 94 17.15 10.55 -15.17
N LYS A 95 17.04 11.87 -15.06
CA LYS A 95 16.93 12.76 -16.22
C LYS A 95 18.15 12.50 -17.12
N ASN A 96 17.91 12.06 -18.36
CA ASN A 96 18.91 11.65 -19.37
C ASN A 96 19.43 10.19 -19.29
N ALA A 97 18.85 9.32 -18.47
CA ALA A 97 19.15 7.88 -18.55
C ALA A 97 18.81 7.35 -19.96
N ARG A 98 19.67 6.49 -20.52
CA ARG A 98 19.42 5.87 -21.83
C ARG A 98 18.20 4.95 -21.74
N PHE A 99 17.54 4.69 -22.88
CA PHE A 99 16.36 3.83 -22.92
C PHE A 99 16.60 2.40 -22.37
N TYR A 100 17.83 1.88 -22.48
CA TYR A 100 18.22 0.57 -21.95
C TYR A 100 18.99 0.63 -20.63
N ASP A 101 19.06 1.81 -20.00
CA ASP A 101 19.73 1.96 -18.70
C ASP A 101 18.74 1.65 -17.57
N PHE A 102 18.83 0.44 -17.07
CA PHE A 102 18.06 -0.05 -15.92
C PHE A 102 18.78 0.16 -14.58
N THR A 103 19.93 0.84 -14.58
CA THR A 103 20.76 1.07 -13.40
C THR A 103 20.69 2.51 -12.90
N SER A 104 20.47 3.48 -13.80
CA SER A 104 20.28 4.90 -13.46
C SER A 104 18.85 5.20 -13.03
N LEU A 105 18.43 4.55 -11.95
CA LEU A 105 17.16 4.79 -11.30
C LEU A 105 17.33 5.93 -10.28
N HIS A 106 16.26 6.69 -10.05
CA HIS A 106 16.10 7.53 -8.88
C HIS A 106 14.82 7.08 -8.18
N GLU A 107 14.99 6.76 -6.91
CA GLU A 107 13.92 6.40 -6.01
C GLU A 107 12.99 7.61 -5.88
N THR A 108 11.69 7.33 -5.76
CA THR A 108 10.70 8.36 -5.52
C THR A 108 9.87 7.95 -4.33
N SER A 109 9.55 8.90 -3.45
CA SER A 109 8.61 8.69 -2.34
C SER A 109 7.14 8.60 -2.80
N LYS A 110 6.90 8.02 -3.99
CA LYS A 110 5.58 7.91 -4.62
C LYS A 110 5.06 6.49 -4.50
N LEU A 111 4.16 6.33 -3.56
CA LEU A 111 3.26 5.18 -3.49
C LEU A 111 2.09 5.40 -4.46
N VAL A 112 1.78 4.39 -5.26
CA VAL A 112 0.60 4.35 -6.13
C VAL A 112 -0.31 3.22 -5.65
N ARG A 113 -1.60 3.54 -5.54
CA ARG A 113 -2.68 2.61 -5.24
C ARG A 113 -3.71 2.74 -6.35
N LEU A 114 -3.80 1.75 -7.22
CA LEU A 114 -4.68 1.75 -8.39
C LEU A 114 -5.90 0.86 -8.12
N VAL A 115 -7.10 1.40 -8.30
CA VAL A 115 -8.36 0.66 -8.17
C VAL A 115 -8.92 0.38 -9.54
N GLU A 116 -9.10 -0.90 -9.87
CA GLU A 116 -9.62 -1.36 -11.15
C GLU A 116 -10.87 -2.20 -10.96
N TRP A 117 -11.89 -1.85 -11.73
CA TRP A 117 -13.12 -2.62 -11.79
C TRP A 117 -12.95 -3.80 -12.73
N GLU A 118 -13.07 -5.03 -12.24
CA GLU A 118 -12.87 -6.20 -13.10
C GLU A 118 -14.19 -6.74 -13.67
N SER A 119 -15.24 -6.82 -12.85
CA SER A 119 -16.52 -7.39 -13.26
C SER A 119 -17.66 -7.05 -12.29
N GLY A 120 -18.90 -7.30 -12.71
CA GLY A 120 -20.11 -7.03 -11.93
C GLY A 120 -20.63 -5.60 -12.06
N ALA A 121 -21.61 -5.25 -11.23
CA ALA A 121 -22.23 -3.92 -11.23
C ALA A 121 -21.44 -2.95 -10.33
N PRO A 122 -21.47 -1.63 -10.57
CA PRO A 122 -20.78 -0.66 -9.72
C PRO A 122 -21.07 -0.85 -8.21
N MET A 123 -20.03 -0.84 -7.38
CA MET A 123 -20.10 -0.97 -5.92
C MET A 123 -19.49 0.25 -5.25
N GLU A 124 -19.94 0.51 -4.04
CA GLU A 124 -19.40 1.57 -3.20
C GLU A 124 -18.05 1.14 -2.60
N MET A 125 -17.06 2.00 -2.75
CA MET A 125 -15.72 1.82 -2.22
C MET A 125 -15.46 2.86 -1.13
N GLU A 126 -14.86 2.44 -0.03
CA GLU A 126 -14.38 3.35 1.00
C GLU A 126 -12.88 3.60 0.79
N MET A 127 -12.48 4.87 0.90
CA MET A 127 -11.08 5.27 0.99
C MET A 127 -10.87 6.12 2.24
N LYS A 128 -9.98 5.67 3.12
CA LYS A 128 -9.67 6.36 4.38
C LYS A 128 -8.18 6.56 4.52
N VAL A 129 -7.77 7.81 4.79
CA VAL A 129 -6.38 8.17 5.09
C VAL A 129 -6.33 8.81 6.48
N ARG A 130 -5.62 8.15 7.40
CA ARG A 130 -5.33 8.67 8.75
C ARG A 130 -3.82 8.82 8.91
N ALA A 131 -3.24 9.83 8.26
CA ALA A 131 -1.82 10.12 8.45
C ALA A 131 -1.52 10.54 9.91
N ARG A 132 -0.40 10.07 10.44
CA ARG A 132 0.09 10.34 11.80
C ARG A 132 1.58 10.68 11.79
N PRO A 133 2.00 11.74 11.07
CA PRO A 133 3.36 12.24 11.23
C PRO A 133 3.56 12.60 12.70
N ASP A 134 4.72 12.27 13.27
CA ASP A 134 5.08 12.45 14.67
C ASP A 134 4.34 11.53 15.69
N TYR A 135 3.80 10.40 15.24
CA TYR A 135 3.33 9.35 16.16
C TYR A 135 4.40 9.04 17.24
N ALA A 136 3.97 8.99 18.50
CA ALA A 136 4.82 8.73 19.67
C ALA A 136 6.02 9.69 19.88
N ARG A 137 6.08 10.84 19.19
CA ARG A 137 7.17 11.82 19.33
C ARG A 137 7.17 12.56 20.68
N LYS A 138 6.02 12.60 21.35
CA LYS A 138 5.88 13.07 22.73
C LYS A 138 5.32 11.93 23.58
N PRO A 139 5.79 11.75 24.82
CA PRO A 139 5.17 10.79 25.74
C PRO A 139 3.69 11.14 25.97
N ALA A 140 2.89 10.10 26.20
CA ALA A 140 1.45 10.19 26.43
C ALA A 140 1.08 10.90 27.74
#